data_AF-A0A0H5R5S0-F1
#
_entry.id   AF-A0A0H5R5S0-F1
#
_cell.length_a   1.000
_cell.length_b   1.000
_cell.length_c   1.000
_cell.angle_alpha   90.00
_cell.angle_beta   90.00
_cell.angle_gamma   90.00
#
_symmetry.space_group_name_H-M   'P 1'
#
loop_
_entity.id
_entity.type
_entity.pdbx_description
1 polymer ?
#
loop_
_entity_poly.entity_id
_entity_poly.type
_entity_poly.pdbx_seq_one_letter_code
_entity_poly.pdbx_strand_id
1 'polypeptide(L)'
;AARMAVLHAGIPNSSAVYTVNRQCSSGLTAVSQIANGISSGQIDIGIGAGVESMTQGYGAGVMPAAFSEAVMSNQESADCLIPMGITSENVAAQFKISRETQDAFAAKSFDKAAAAQKAGKFRAEIVPIKVKWTDPKTQEEKQILVEHDDGVREGVTAESLSKLKP
;
A
#
# COMPACT_ATOMS: atom_id res chain seq x y z
N ALA A 1 -2.22 15.89 -6.10
CA ALA A 1 -0.82 15.42 -6.00
C ALA A 1 -0.25 14.95 -7.35
N ALA A 2 -0.87 13.97 -8.04
CA ALA A 2 -0.30 13.33 -9.24
C ALA A 2 0.21 14.31 -10.32
N ARG A 3 -0.62 15.29 -10.72
CA ARG A 3 -0.21 16.27 -11.74
C ARG A 3 1.01 17.10 -11.31
N MET A 4 1.07 17.52 -10.05
CA MET A 4 2.21 18.27 -9.52
C MET A 4 3.48 17.42 -9.52
N ALA A 5 3.38 16.13 -9.14
CA ALA A 5 4.52 15.22 -9.13
C ALA A 5 5.10 15.00 -10.53
N VAL A 6 4.24 14.81 -11.54
CA VAL A 6 4.65 14.65 -12.95
C VAL A 6 5.38 15.89 -13.48
N LEU A 7 4.83 17.09 -13.21
CA LEU A 7 5.48 18.34 -13.62
C LEU A 7 6.81 18.56 -12.88
N HIS A 8 6.87 18.22 -11.58
CA HIS A 8 8.09 18.30 -10.79
C HIS A 8 9.18 17.33 -11.30
N ALA A 9 8.78 16.16 -11.80
CA ALA A 9 9.68 15.21 -12.46
C ALA A 9 10.15 15.66 -13.85
N GLY A 10 9.73 16.85 -14.32
CA GLY A 10 10.14 17.43 -15.61
C GLY A 10 9.33 16.93 -16.82
N ILE A 11 8.27 16.17 -16.61
CA ILE A 11 7.38 15.75 -17.69
C ILE A 11 6.53 16.96 -18.11
N PRO A 12 6.47 17.30 -19.42
CA PRO A 12 5.87 18.54 -19.88
C PRO A 12 4.35 18.57 -19.66
N ASN A 13 3.79 19.78 -19.65
CA ASN A 13 2.36 19.97 -19.47
C ASN A 13 1.49 19.40 -20.61
N SER A 14 2.08 19.11 -21.77
CA SER A 14 1.43 18.46 -22.90
C SER A 14 1.15 16.97 -22.65
N SER A 15 1.86 16.33 -21.74
CA SER A 15 1.56 14.95 -21.33
C SER A 15 0.36 14.92 -20.40
N ALA A 16 -0.69 14.18 -20.76
CA ALA A 16 -1.86 14.02 -19.91
C ALA A 16 -1.58 13.18 -18.66
N VAL A 17 -2.33 13.43 -17.59
CA VAL A 17 -2.28 12.66 -16.33
C VAL A 17 -3.69 12.46 -15.82
N TYR A 18 -4.02 11.24 -15.42
CA TYR A 18 -5.27 10.90 -14.73
C TYR A 18 -4.97 9.95 -13.57
N THR A 19 -5.92 9.81 -12.65
CA THR A 19 -5.82 8.90 -11.51
C THR A 19 -6.92 7.87 -11.58
N VAL A 20 -6.63 6.64 -11.14
CA VAL A 20 -7.61 5.57 -11.01
C VAL A 20 -7.72 5.13 -9.57
N ASN A 21 -8.93 4.79 -9.15
CA ASN A 21 -9.18 4.17 -7.87
C ASN A 21 -9.91 2.84 -8.09
N ARG A 22 -9.22 1.76 -7.74
CA ARG A 22 -9.75 0.40 -7.61
C ARG A 22 -9.24 -0.23 -6.32
N GLN A 23 -9.30 0.54 -5.24
CA GLN A 23 -8.84 0.18 -3.90
C GLN A 23 -7.40 -0.39 -3.93
N CYS A 24 -7.15 -1.50 -3.22
CA CYS A 24 -5.82 -2.14 -3.15
C CYS A 24 -5.21 -2.50 -4.52
N SER A 25 -6.01 -2.58 -5.58
CA SER A 25 -5.56 -2.91 -6.94
C SER A 25 -5.28 -1.69 -7.83
N SER A 26 -5.35 -0.47 -7.30
CA SER A 26 -5.24 0.77 -8.10
C SER A 26 -3.93 0.86 -8.88
N GLY A 27 -2.79 0.53 -8.26
CA GLY A 27 -1.48 0.56 -8.93
C GLY A 27 -1.40 -0.41 -10.12
N LEU A 28 -1.86 -1.65 -9.94
CA LEU A 28 -1.91 -2.63 -11.02
C LEU A 28 -2.93 -2.25 -12.10
N THR A 29 -4.05 -1.66 -11.70
CA THR A 29 -5.06 -1.15 -12.65
C THR A 29 -4.48 -0.06 -13.54
N ALA A 30 -3.67 0.85 -12.99
CA ALA A 30 -2.97 1.86 -13.78
C ALA A 30 -2.04 1.24 -14.82
N VAL A 31 -1.26 0.22 -14.44
CA VAL A 31 -0.40 -0.54 -15.38
C VAL A 31 -1.23 -1.19 -16.48
N SER A 32 -2.31 -1.88 -16.14
CA SER A 32 -3.18 -2.55 -17.11
C SER A 32 -3.83 -1.57 -18.09
N GLN A 33 -4.26 -0.39 -17.63
CA GLN A 33 -4.86 0.62 -18.51
C GLN A 33 -3.86 1.20 -19.50
N ILE A 34 -2.62 1.45 -19.08
CA ILE A 34 -1.56 1.88 -20.00
C ILE A 34 -1.24 0.78 -21.01
N ALA A 35 -1.13 -0.47 -20.58
CA ALA A 35 -0.92 -1.60 -21.48
C ALA A 35 -2.05 -1.71 -22.53
N ASN A 36 -3.30 -1.53 -22.12
CA ASN A 36 -4.45 -1.53 -23.03
C ASN A 36 -4.44 -0.33 -23.99
N GLY A 37 -4.04 0.85 -23.51
CA GLY A 37 -3.89 2.04 -24.37
C GLY A 37 -2.86 1.80 -25.49
N ILE A 38 -1.75 1.15 -25.15
CA ILE A 38 -0.73 0.74 -26.13
C ILE A 38 -1.28 -0.32 -27.08
N SER A 39 -1.86 -1.39 -26.54
CA SER A 39 -2.37 -2.50 -27.35
C SER A 39 -3.50 -2.10 -28.30
N SER A 40 -4.27 -1.07 -27.97
CA SER A 40 -5.36 -0.54 -28.80
C SER A 40 -4.92 0.54 -29.79
N GLY A 41 -3.64 0.93 -29.77
CA GLY A 41 -3.10 1.98 -30.62
C GLY A 41 -3.54 3.41 -30.23
N GLN A 42 -4.02 3.60 -29.01
CA GLN A 42 -4.41 4.93 -28.50
C GLN A 42 -3.18 5.77 -28.10
N ILE A 43 -2.14 5.13 -27.62
CA ILE A 43 -0.85 5.73 -27.24
C ILE A 43 0.29 4.80 -27.65
N ASP A 44 1.46 5.34 -27.95
CA ASP A 44 2.65 4.50 -28.19
C ASP A 44 3.41 4.18 -26.89
N ILE A 45 3.37 5.09 -25.92
CA ILE A 45 4.11 5.01 -24.65
C ILE A 45 3.26 5.62 -23.52
N GLY A 46 3.34 5.04 -22.32
CA GLY A 46 2.75 5.60 -21.11
C GLY A 46 3.38 5.07 -19.82
N ILE A 47 3.06 5.69 -18.69
CA ILE A 47 3.54 5.29 -17.36
C ILE A 47 2.34 4.87 -16.51
N GLY A 48 2.33 3.61 -16.06
CA GLY A 48 1.42 3.12 -15.03
C GLY A 48 2.11 3.20 -13.67
N ALA A 49 1.55 3.97 -12.73
CA ALA A 49 2.14 4.20 -11.41
C ALA A 49 1.10 4.07 -10.29
N GLY A 50 1.58 3.82 -9.07
CA GLY A 50 0.79 3.84 -7.84
C GLY A 50 1.54 4.64 -6.78
N VAL A 51 0.80 5.36 -5.93
CA VAL A 51 1.35 6.09 -4.79
C VAL A 51 0.31 6.10 -3.68
N GLU A 52 0.79 6.01 -2.44
CA GLU A 52 -0.04 6.13 -1.24
C GLU A 52 0.75 6.86 -0.15
N SER A 53 0.05 7.66 0.65
CA SER A 53 0.60 8.25 1.87
C SER A 53 -0.39 8.01 2.99
N MET A 54 -0.31 6.83 3.61
CA MET A 54 -1.19 6.43 4.71
C MET A 54 -1.10 7.40 5.91
N THR A 55 0.02 8.10 6.07
CA THR A 55 0.20 9.13 7.10
C THR A 55 -0.66 10.37 6.86
N GLN A 56 -0.92 10.75 5.59
CA GLN A 56 -1.63 11.99 5.25
C GLN A 56 -3.02 11.76 4.65
N GLY A 57 -3.26 10.59 4.04
CA GLY A 57 -4.43 10.29 3.20
C GLY A 57 -5.28 9.13 3.71
N TYR A 58 -5.12 8.71 4.96
CA TYR A 58 -5.86 7.60 5.55
C TYR A 58 -6.39 7.91 6.95
N GLY A 59 -7.38 7.13 7.39
CA GLY A 59 -8.00 7.24 8.71
C GLY A 59 -9.46 7.70 8.64
N ALA A 60 -10.10 7.86 9.80
CA ALA A 60 -11.54 8.15 9.87
C ALA A 60 -11.95 9.44 9.14
N GLY A 61 -11.05 10.41 9.00
CA GLY A 61 -11.31 11.70 8.36
C GLY A 61 -11.45 11.66 6.83
N VAL A 62 -11.15 10.53 6.17
CA VAL A 62 -11.30 10.41 4.70
C VAL A 62 -12.61 9.75 4.28
N MET A 63 -13.38 9.21 5.25
CA MET A 63 -14.68 8.60 4.99
C MET A 63 -15.81 9.63 5.11
N PRO A 64 -16.88 9.50 4.31
CA PRO A 64 -18.10 10.27 4.52
C PRO A 64 -18.66 10.08 5.93
N ALA A 65 -19.21 11.15 6.51
CA ALA A 65 -19.78 11.10 7.86
C ALA A 65 -21.01 10.20 7.99
N ALA A 66 -21.75 10.00 6.89
CA ALA A 66 -22.90 9.12 6.81
C ALA A 66 -23.11 8.62 5.37
N PHE A 67 -23.83 7.51 5.26
CA PHE A 67 -24.35 6.96 4.01
C PHE A 67 -25.87 7.04 4.01
N SER A 68 -26.51 7.11 2.84
CA SER A 68 -27.97 7.22 2.77
C SER A 68 -28.66 5.93 3.24
N GLU A 69 -29.83 6.06 3.85
CA GLU A 69 -30.62 4.91 4.32
C GLU A 69 -30.95 3.95 3.18
N ALA A 70 -31.26 4.48 1.99
CA ALA A 70 -31.53 3.67 0.81
C ALA A 70 -30.34 2.77 0.42
N VAL A 71 -29.11 3.29 0.46
CA VAL A 71 -27.89 2.51 0.19
C VAL A 71 -27.68 1.48 1.29
N MET A 72 -27.88 1.86 2.55
CA MET A 72 -27.73 0.97 3.70
C MET A 72 -28.83 -0.11 3.80
N SER A 73 -29.95 0.03 3.09
CA SER A 73 -31.03 -0.96 3.06
C SER A 73 -30.68 -2.24 2.29
N ASN A 74 -29.64 -2.20 1.44
CA ASN A 74 -29.12 -3.36 0.75
C ASN A 74 -27.93 -3.95 1.52
N GLN A 75 -28.01 -5.24 1.88
CA GLN A 75 -26.99 -5.89 2.71
C GLN A 75 -25.60 -5.88 2.07
N GLU A 76 -25.48 -6.19 0.78
CA GLU A 76 -24.19 -6.22 0.08
C GLU A 76 -23.53 -4.83 0.04
N SER A 77 -24.35 -3.78 -0.09
CA SER A 77 -23.88 -2.41 -0.01
C SER A 77 -23.42 -2.05 1.41
N ALA A 78 -24.14 -2.48 2.43
CA ALA A 78 -23.75 -2.28 3.83
C ALA A 78 -22.44 -3.03 4.16
N ASP A 79 -22.25 -4.23 3.59
CA ASP A 79 -21.06 -5.05 3.79
C ASP A 79 -19.78 -4.39 3.25
N CYS A 80 -19.89 -3.45 2.30
CA CYS A 80 -18.76 -2.64 1.85
C CYS A 80 -18.14 -1.78 2.97
N LEU A 81 -18.84 -1.59 4.09
CA LEU A 81 -18.35 -0.87 5.26
C LEU A 81 -17.70 -1.78 6.31
N ILE A 82 -17.72 -3.10 6.13
CA ILE A 82 -17.05 -4.03 7.04
C ILE A 82 -15.54 -3.71 7.03
N PRO A 83 -14.92 -3.48 8.20
CA PRO A 83 -13.49 -3.23 8.26
C PRO A 83 -12.71 -4.38 7.66
N MET A 84 -11.65 -4.09 6.90
CA MET A 84 -10.85 -5.13 6.23
C MET A 84 -10.22 -6.15 7.21
N GLY A 85 -9.97 -5.76 8.46
CA GLY A 85 -9.56 -6.72 9.51
C GLY A 85 -10.67 -7.74 9.82
N ILE A 86 -11.94 -7.32 9.85
CA ILE A 86 -13.07 -8.22 10.08
C ILE A 86 -13.31 -9.12 8.87
N THR A 87 -13.12 -8.64 7.65
CA THR A 87 -13.19 -9.53 6.47
C THR A 87 -12.08 -10.57 6.51
N SER A 88 -10.88 -10.24 7.02
CA SER A 88 -9.81 -11.21 7.29
C SER A 88 -10.24 -12.27 8.31
N GLU A 89 -10.85 -11.88 9.43
CA GLU A 89 -11.38 -12.82 10.44
C GLU A 89 -12.49 -13.72 9.85
N ASN A 90 -13.39 -13.16 9.04
CA ASN A 90 -14.45 -13.93 8.38
C ASN A 90 -13.86 -15.00 7.45
N VAL A 91 -12.84 -14.65 6.65
CA VAL A 91 -12.11 -15.58 5.79
C VAL A 91 -11.42 -16.66 6.63
N ALA A 92 -10.71 -16.26 7.70
CA ALA A 92 -10.03 -17.21 8.57
C ALA A 92 -11.00 -18.21 9.20
N ALA A 93 -12.15 -17.75 9.69
CA ALA A 93 -13.19 -18.61 10.25
C ALA A 93 -13.82 -19.53 9.19
N GLN A 94 -14.22 -18.98 8.04
CA GLN A 94 -14.89 -19.73 6.97
C GLN A 94 -14.00 -20.85 6.40
N PHE A 95 -12.73 -20.54 6.15
CA PHE A 95 -11.78 -21.47 5.55
C PHE A 95 -10.91 -22.20 6.58
N LYS A 96 -11.21 -22.02 7.88
CA LYS A 96 -10.54 -22.70 9.00
C LYS A 96 -9.02 -22.47 9.01
N ILE A 97 -8.59 -21.23 8.78
CA ILE A 97 -7.18 -20.83 8.78
C ILE A 97 -6.74 -20.59 10.22
N SER A 98 -5.96 -21.53 10.76
CA SER A 98 -5.48 -21.48 12.14
C SER A 98 -4.59 -20.27 12.42
N ARG A 99 -4.52 -19.83 13.69
CA ARG A 99 -3.59 -18.77 14.13
C ARG A 99 -2.14 -19.15 13.83
N GLU A 100 -1.79 -20.41 14.03
CA GLU A 100 -0.47 -20.96 13.78
C GLU A 100 -0.09 -20.84 12.29
N THR A 101 -1.04 -21.08 11.38
CA THR A 101 -0.83 -20.89 9.93
C THR A 101 -0.57 -19.42 9.59
N GLN A 102 -1.35 -18.50 10.17
CA GLN A 102 -1.21 -17.06 9.92
C GLN A 102 0.14 -16.53 10.44
N ASP A 103 0.52 -16.89 11.67
CA ASP A 103 1.79 -16.49 12.28
C ASP A 103 2.99 -17.08 11.54
N ALA A 104 2.93 -18.37 11.14
CA ALA A 104 3.98 -19.00 10.35
C ALA A 104 4.16 -18.33 8.98
N PHE A 105 3.07 -17.91 8.34
CA PHE A 105 3.12 -17.17 7.09
C PHE A 105 3.81 -15.81 7.26
N ALA A 106 3.44 -15.06 8.30
CA ALA A 106 4.02 -13.76 8.60
C ALA A 106 5.51 -13.85 8.95
N ALA A 107 5.91 -14.79 9.83
CA ALA A 107 7.32 -15.02 10.18
C ALA A 107 8.17 -15.33 8.92
N LYS A 108 7.69 -16.23 8.06
CA LYS A 108 8.35 -16.55 6.78
C LYS A 108 8.43 -15.33 5.85
N SER A 109 7.46 -14.42 5.89
CA SER A 109 7.50 -13.19 5.12
C SER A 109 8.64 -12.28 5.58
N PHE A 110 8.76 -12.05 6.89
CA PHE A 110 9.84 -11.28 7.50
C PHE A 110 11.22 -11.87 7.20
N ASP A 111 11.38 -13.20 7.36
CA ASP A 111 12.65 -13.88 7.08
C ASP A 111 13.10 -13.70 5.64
N LYS A 112 12.18 -13.84 4.67
CA LYS A 112 12.47 -13.62 3.24
C LYS A 112 12.87 -12.16 2.97
N ALA A 113 12.15 -11.20 3.54
CA ALA A 113 12.41 -9.78 3.33
C ALA A 113 13.77 -9.39 3.93
N ALA A 114 14.07 -9.82 5.15
CA ALA A 114 15.35 -9.59 5.81
C ALA A 114 16.52 -10.20 4.99
N ALA A 115 16.37 -11.44 4.54
CA ALA A 115 17.37 -12.09 3.70
C ALA A 115 17.58 -11.36 2.36
N ALA A 116 16.50 -10.90 1.71
CA ALA A 116 16.58 -10.18 0.45
C ALA A 116 17.25 -8.80 0.59
N GLN A 117 16.92 -8.07 1.66
CA GLN A 117 17.52 -6.78 1.97
C GLN A 117 19.01 -6.92 2.29
N LYS A 118 19.40 -7.89 3.13
CA LYS A 118 20.81 -8.18 3.46
C LYS A 118 21.62 -8.60 2.23
N ALA A 119 21.01 -9.36 1.32
CA ALA A 119 21.61 -9.76 0.05
C ALA A 119 21.61 -8.63 -1.01
N GLY A 120 21.04 -7.45 -0.71
CA GLY A 120 21.00 -6.31 -1.63
C GLY A 120 20.07 -6.49 -2.83
N LYS A 121 19.09 -7.41 -2.76
CA LYS A 121 18.20 -7.73 -3.90
C LYS A 121 17.30 -6.56 -4.31
N PHE A 122 16.93 -5.70 -3.37
CA PHE A 122 16.08 -4.53 -3.63
C PHE A 122 16.83 -3.30 -4.17
N ARG A 123 18.18 -3.34 -4.21
CA ARG A 123 18.99 -2.17 -4.62
C ARG A 123 18.70 -1.71 -6.06
N ALA A 124 18.32 -2.63 -6.93
CA ALA A 124 18.05 -2.32 -8.33
C ALA A 124 16.67 -1.65 -8.54
N GLU A 125 15.73 -1.85 -7.62
CA GLU A 125 14.34 -1.39 -7.75
C GLU A 125 14.00 -0.22 -6.81
N ILE A 126 14.74 -0.03 -5.71
CA ILE A 126 14.58 1.12 -4.82
C ILE A 126 15.35 2.33 -5.35
N VAL A 127 14.64 3.46 -5.50
CA VAL A 127 15.25 4.77 -5.73
C VAL A 127 15.42 5.47 -4.38
N PRO A 128 16.66 5.73 -3.89
CA PRO A 128 16.87 6.41 -2.62
C PRO A 128 16.27 7.82 -2.60
N ILE A 129 15.59 8.18 -1.53
CA ILE A 129 14.98 9.50 -1.36
C ILE A 129 15.58 10.23 -0.14
N LYS A 130 16.01 11.47 -0.35
CA LYS A 130 16.40 12.36 0.75
C LYS A 130 15.16 13.05 1.28
N VAL A 131 14.85 12.84 2.55
CA VAL A 131 13.66 13.40 3.20
C VAL A 131 14.02 14.15 4.46
N LYS A 132 13.18 15.11 4.81
CA LYS A 132 13.19 15.74 6.11
C LYS A 132 12.41 14.85 7.08
N TRP A 133 13.05 14.42 8.16
CA TRP A 133 12.45 13.57 9.18
C TRP A 133 12.52 14.26 10.53
N THR A 134 11.41 14.21 11.27
CA THR A 134 11.28 14.78 12.61
C THR A 134 11.33 13.64 13.62
N ASP A 135 12.24 13.72 14.59
CA ASP A 135 12.32 12.73 15.65
C ASP A 135 11.06 12.79 16.53
N PRO A 136 10.31 11.69 16.69
CA PRO A 136 9.07 11.72 17.45
C PRO A 136 9.28 11.99 18.94
N LYS A 137 10.49 11.76 19.49
CA LYS A 137 10.81 11.97 20.90
C LYS A 137 11.40 13.36 21.15
N THR A 138 12.34 13.80 20.31
CA THR A 138 13.07 15.06 20.53
C THR A 138 12.50 16.24 19.75
N GLN A 139 11.63 15.98 18.75
CA GLN A 139 11.11 16.96 17.80
C GLN A 139 12.19 17.63 16.93
N GLU A 140 13.40 17.10 16.94
CA GLU A 140 14.50 17.58 16.10
C GLU A 140 14.29 17.17 14.64
N GLU A 141 14.54 18.10 13.72
CA GLU A 141 14.44 17.85 12.28
C GLU A 141 15.81 17.57 11.69
N LYS A 142 15.93 16.47 10.96
CA LYS A 142 17.16 16.13 10.22
C LYS A 142 16.86 15.64 8.82
N GLN A 143 17.83 15.78 7.93
CA GLN A 143 17.79 15.13 6.62
C GLN A 143 18.27 13.69 6.77
N ILE A 144 17.46 12.75 6.29
CA ILE A 144 17.84 11.33 6.20
C ILE A 144 17.75 10.86 4.76
N LEU A 145 18.57 9.87 4.42
CA LEU A 145 18.44 9.11 3.18
C LEU A 145 17.63 7.85 3.49
N VAL A 146 16.49 7.68 2.82
CA VAL A 146 15.69 6.46 2.89
C VAL A 146 16.03 5.64 1.65
N GLU A 147 16.73 4.52 1.87
CA GLU A 147 17.22 3.61 0.83
C GLU A 147 16.91 2.13 1.12
N HIS A 148 16.20 1.87 2.22
CA HIS A 148 15.80 0.54 2.69
C HIS A 148 14.38 0.58 3.25
N ASP A 149 13.68 -0.55 3.18
CA ASP A 149 12.37 -0.69 3.79
C ASP A 149 12.50 -0.73 5.32
N ASP A 150 11.78 0.18 6.01
CA ASP A 150 11.86 0.33 7.47
C ASP A 150 10.89 -0.60 8.24
N GLY A 151 10.02 -1.30 7.51
CA GLY A 151 9.07 -2.26 8.04
C GLY A 151 9.66 -3.65 8.30
N VAL A 152 10.83 -3.97 7.74
CA VAL A 152 11.46 -5.28 7.92
C VAL A 152 11.97 -5.42 9.36
N ARG A 153 11.69 -6.57 9.97
CA ARG A 153 12.08 -6.92 11.35
C ARG A 153 12.79 -8.28 11.33
N GLU A 154 14.05 -8.30 11.74
CA GLU A 154 14.81 -9.55 11.86
C GLU A 154 14.37 -10.34 13.11
N GLY A 155 14.41 -11.67 13.02
CA GLY A 155 14.15 -12.55 14.17
C GLY A 155 12.67 -12.67 14.55
N VAL A 156 11.74 -12.25 13.68
CA VAL A 156 10.30 -12.50 13.88
C VAL A 156 10.03 -14.01 13.78
N THR A 157 9.51 -14.59 14.85
CA THR A 157 9.16 -16.02 14.94
C THR A 157 7.66 -16.19 15.14
N ALA A 158 7.12 -17.36 14.79
CA ALA A 158 5.72 -17.68 15.06
C ALA A 158 5.40 -17.58 16.56
N GLU A 159 6.32 -18.00 17.43
CA GLU A 159 6.19 -17.90 18.89
C GLU A 159 6.20 -16.45 19.40
N SER A 160 6.91 -15.55 18.72
CA SER A 160 6.86 -14.12 19.05
C SER A 160 5.53 -13.49 18.61
N LEU A 161 5.02 -13.90 17.46
CA LEU A 161 3.77 -13.40 16.89
C LEU A 161 2.55 -13.90 17.67
N SER A 162 2.58 -15.13 18.19
CA SER A 162 1.47 -15.72 18.95
C SER A 162 1.15 -14.97 20.25
N LYS A 163 2.09 -14.15 20.75
CA LYS A 163 1.91 -13.29 21.93
C LYS A 163 1.16 -12.00 21.62
N LEU A 164 0.98 -11.65 20.35
CA LEU A 164 0.23 -10.48 19.93
C LEU A 164 -1.27 -10.71 20.13
N LYS A 165 -1.93 -9.70 20.67
CA LYS A 165 -3.39 -9.68 20.81
C LYS A 165 -4.03 -9.54 19.41
N PRO A 166 -5.19 -10.16 19.18
CA PRO A 166 -6.06 -9.81 18.06
C PRO A 166 -6.42 -8.32 18.07
#